data_AF-A0A3N5JZ55-F1
#
_entry.id   AF-A0A3N5JZ55-F1
#
_cell.length_a   1.000
_cell.length_b   1.000
_cell.length_c   1.000
_cell.angle_alpha   90.00
_cell.angle_beta   90.00
_cell.angle_gamma   90.00
#
_symmetry.space_group_name_H-M   'P 1'
#
loop_
_entity.id
_entity.type
_entity.pdbx_description
1 polymer ?
#
loop_
_entity_poly.entity_id
_entity_poly.type
_entity_poly.pdbx_seq_one_letter_code
_entity_poly.pdbx_strand_id
1 'polypeptide(L)'
;MSDHEIQLFEDLAFKYMDNLYSRAILLARSAERAEILVQQTYAVAFGVFQHFDKNSDFDKWLNEILMNVYANMCFYVHESAEN
;
A
#
# COMPACT_ATOMS: atom_id res chain seq x y z
N MET A 1 -15.27 5.66 -9.30
CA MET A 1 -14.08 6.22 -9.95
C MET A 1 -14.38 6.45 -11.42
N SER A 2 -14.04 7.64 -11.92
CA SER A 2 -14.07 7.99 -13.33
C SER A 2 -12.77 7.54 -14.04
N ASP A 3 -12.80 7.41 -15.37
CA ASP A 3 -11.63 7.02 -16.16
C ASP A 3 -10.41 7.92 -15.92
N HIS A 4 -10.64 9.22 -15.72
CA HIS A 4 -9.58 10.18 -15.40
C HIS A 4 -8.95 9.94 -14.01
N GLU A 5 -9.73 9.48 -13.03
CA GLU A 5 -9.19 9.13 -11.70
C GLU A 5 -8.37 7.85 -11.76
N ILE A 6 -8.77 6.89 -12.59
CA ILE A 6 -8.00 5.66 -12.84
C ILE A 6 -6.64 6.04 -13.43
N GLN A 7 -6.61 6.84 -14.50
CA GLN A 7 -5.36 7.25 -15.13
C GLN A 7 -4.44 8.00 -14.16
N LEU A 8 -5.00 8.92 -13.36
CA LEU A 8 -4.22 9.66 -12.37
C LEU A 8 -3.62 8.72 -11.31
N PHE A 9 -4.40 7.75 -10.83
CA PHE A 9 -3.91 6.76 -9.88
C PHE A 9 -2.78 5.93 -10.48
N GLU A 10 -2.94 5.45 -11.73
CA GLU A 10 -1.92 4.67 -12.42
C GLU A 10 -0.61 5.47 -12.56
N ASP A 11 -0.68 6.71 -13.03
CA ASP A 11 0.50 7.57 -13.21
C ASP A 11 1.25 7.79 -11.88
N LEU A 12 0.50 8.03 -10.79
CA LEU A 12 1.07 8.18 -9.45
C LEU A 12 1.62 6.84 -8.93
N ALA A 13 0.88 5.75 -9.09
CA ALA A 13 1.29 4.43 -8.65
C ALA A 13 2.62 4.01 -9.30
N PHE A 14 2.75 4.17 -10.62
CA PHE A 14 3.99 3.90 -11.34
C PHE A 14 5.16 4.75 -10.84
N LYS A 15 4.93 6.02 -10.54
CA LYS A 15 5.97 6.93 -10.05
C LYS A 15 6.54 6.50 -8.69
N TYR A 16 5.71 5.97 -7.79
CA TYR A 16 6.10 5.66 -6.41
C TYR A 16 6.33 4.17 -6.15
N MET A 17 6.19 3.31 -7.17
CA MET A 17 6.28 1.85 -7.04
C MET A 17 7.61 1.37 -6.44
N ASP A 18 8.74 1.86 -6.94
CA ASP A 18 10.06 1.44 -6.46
C ASP A 18 10.33 1.90 -5.02
N ASN A 19 9.87 3.09 -4.66
CA ASN A 19 9.98 3.62 -3.30
C ASN A 19 9.14 2.77 -2.33
N LEU A 20 7.88 2.51 -2.70
CA LEU A 20 6.99 1.69 -1.88
C LEU A 20 7.56 0.28 -1.67
N TYR A 21 8.07 -0.35 -2.73
CA TYR A 21 8.70 -1.67 -2.64
C TYR A 21 9.93 -1.66 -1.74
N SER A 22 10.80 -0.66 -1.88
CA SER A 22 11.98 -0.49 -1.03
C SER A 22 11.59 -0.42 0.45
N ARG A 23 10.53 0.31 0.78
CA ARG A 23 10.03 0.41 2.15
C ARG A 23 9.36 -0.87 2.63
N ALA A 24 8.61 -1.55 1.77
CA ALA A 24 8.01 -2.85 2.08
C ALA A 24 9.06 -3.93 2.40
N ILE A 25 10.18 -3.94 1.67
CA ILE A 25 11.32 -4.85 1.94
C ILE A 25 11.89 -4.63 3.34
N LEU A 26 12.08 -3.38 3.76
CA LEU A 26 12.59 -3.04 5.10
C LEU A 26 11.68 -3.54 6.22
N LEU A 27 10.36 -3.48 6.02
CA LEU A 27 9.36 -3.93 6.98
C LEU A 27 9.26 -5.47 7.00
N ALA A 28 9.08 -6.08 5.82
CA ALA A 28 8.75 -7.49 5.70
C ALA A 28 9.96 -8.43 5.87
N ARG A 29 11.18 -7.92 5.64
CA ARG A 29 12.45 -8.67 5.69
C ARG A 29 12.47 -9.95 4.82
N SER A 30 11.59 -10.00 3.83
CA SER A 30 11.43 -11.08 2.86
C SER A 30 10.88 -10.49 1.58
N ALA A 31 11.45 -10.87 0.43
CA ALA A 31 11.02 -10.39 -0.88
C ALA A 31 9.57 -10.80 -1.19
N GLU A 32 9.21 -12.05 -0.88
CA GLU A 32 7.86 -12.58 -1.08
C GLU A 32 6.82 -11.82 -0.25
N ARG A 33 7.12 -11.62 1.04
CA ARG A 33 6.21 -10.88 1.93
C ARG A 33 6.10 -9.40 1.54
N ALA A 34 7.19 -8.80 1.06
CA ALA A 34 7.18 -7.43 0.56
C ALA A 34 6.33 -7.28 -0.69
N GLU A 35 6.40 -8.22 -1.63
CA GLU A 35 5.56 -8.22 -2.83
C GLU A 35 4.07 -8.29 -2.47
N ILE A 36 3.69 -9.21 -1.59
CA ILE A 36 2.31 -9.32 -1.09
C ILE A 36 1.87 -8.02 -0.41
N LEU A 37 2.74 -7.44 0.42
CA LEU A 37 2.45 -6.20 1.13
C LEU A 37 2.22 -5.02 0.17
N VAL A 38 3.04 -4.88 -0.87
CA VAL A 38 2.87 -3.86 -1.91
C VAL A 38 1.56 -4.07 -2.67
N GLN A 39 1.26 -5.31 -3.08
CA GLN A 39 0.03 -5.59 -3.81
C GLN A 39 -1.23 -5.27 -2.99
N GLN A 40 -1.28 -5.70 -1.72
CA GLN A 40 -2.41 -5.38 -0.84
C GLN A 40 -2.52 -3.87 -0.59
N THR A 41 -1.40 -3.16 -0.47
CA THR A 41 -1.37 -1.71 -0.32
C THR A 41 -2.01 -1.02 -1.51
N TYR A 42 -1.65 -1.39 -2.74
CA TYR A 42 -2.27 -0.84 -3.94
C TYR A 42 -3.74 -1.22 -4.10
N ALA A 43 -4.13 -2.45 -3.74
CA ALA A 43 -5.53 -2.87 -3.77
C ALA A 43 -6.40 -2.02 -2.82
N VAL A 44 -5.92 -1.79 -1.59
CA VAL A 44 -6.59 -0.91 -0.63
C VAL A 44 -6.61 0.53 -1.14
N ALA A 45 -5.45 1.05 -1.57
CA ALA A 45 -5.32 2.42 -2.07
C ALA A 45 -6.27 2.70 -3.24
N PHE A 46 -6.36 1.78 -4.20
CA PHE A 46 -7.29 1.89 -5.33
C PHE A 46 -8.75 1.94 -4.86
N GLY A 47 -9.13 1.09 -3.90
CA GLY A 47 -10.48 1.07 -3.33
C GLY A 47 -10.88 2.37 -2.61
N VAL A 48 -9.92 3.09 -2.02
CA VAL A 48 -10.17 4.34 -1.29
C VAL A 48 -9.79 5.60 -2.06
N PHE A 49 -9.24 5.48 -3.27
CA PHE A 49 -8.66 6.58 -4.04
C PHE A 49 -9.67 7.71 -4.35
N GLN A 50 -10.95 7.38 -4.49
CA GLN A 50 -12.01 8.38 -4.67
C GLN A 50 -12.10 9.43 -3.54
N HIS A 51 -11.56 9.12 -2.36
CA HIS A 51 -11.51 10.03 -1.21
C HIS A 51 -10.14 10.71 -1.04
N PHE A 52 -9.19 10.46 -1.94
CA PHE A 52 -7.87 11.06 -1.87
C PHE A 52 -7.94 12.56 -2.19
N ASP A 53 -7.39 13.38 -1.31
CA ASP A 53 -7.21 14.81 -1.57
C ASP A 53 -6.05 15.02 -2.54
N LYS A 54 -6.35 15.57 -3.72
CA LYS A 54 -5.38 15.83 -4.79
C LYS A 54 -4.29 16.85 -4.40
N ASN A 55 -4.47 17.60 -3.32
CA ASN A 55 -3.46 18.52 -2.78
C ASN A 55 -2.52 17.84 -1.78
N SER A 56 -2.81 16.60 -1.38
CA SER A 56 -2.00 15.84 -0.43
C SER A 56 -0.81 15.16 -1.11
N ASP A 57 0.24 14.87 -0.34
CA ASP A 57 1.39 14.11 -0.80
C ASP A 57 1.02 12.62 -0.93
N PHE A 58 1.02 12.14 -2.18
CA PHE A 58 0.68 10.75 -2.49
C PHE A 58 1.66 9.74 -1.86
N ASP A 59 2.95 10.05 -1.76
CA ASP A 59 3.93 9.15 -1.14
C ASP A 59 3.61 8.97 0.35
N LYS A 60 3.34 10.08 1.04
CA LYS A 60 2.96 10.04 2.45
C LYS A 60 1.68 9.23 2.66
N TRP A 61 0.65 9.50 1.86
CA TRP A 61 -0.63 8.81 1.94
C TRP A 61 -0.51 7.30 1.66
N LEU A 62 0.27 6.92 0.65
CA LEU A 62 0.51 5.52 0.30
C LEU A 62 1.28 4.79 1.41
N ASN A 63 2.24 5.47 2.04
CA ASN A 63 2.97 4.94 3.19
C ASN A 63 2.10 4.77 4.45
N GLU A 64 1.09 5.64 4.66
CA GLU A 64 0.12 5.46 5.74
C GLU A 64 -0.70 4.18 5.52
N ILE A 65 -1.15 3.92 4.29
CA ILE A 65 -1.85 2.68 3.92
C ILE A 65 -0.93 1.46 4.11
N LEU A 66 0.31 1.54 3.64
CA LEU A 66 1.31 0.46 3.79
C LEU A 66 1.46 0.04 5.25
N MET A 67 1.56 1.00 6.16
CA MET A 67 1.70 0.71 7.59
C MET A 67 0.45 0.07 8.18
N ASN A 68 -0.74 0.49 7.76
CA ASN A 68 -2.00 -0.13 8.19
C ASN A 68 -2.12 -1.58 7.70
N VAL A 69 -1.77 -1.84 6.42
CA VAL A 69 -1.76 -3.20 5.86
C VAL A 69 -0.73 -4.07 6.58
N TYR A 70 0.48 -3.57 6.80
CA TYR A 70 1.52 -4.29 7.53
C TYR A 70 1.09 -4.63 8.96
N ALA A 71 0.51 -3.67 9.69
CA ALA A 71 0.00 -3.88 11.03
C ALA A 71 -1.05 -5.01 11.04
N ASN A 72 -2.02 -4.97 10.11
CA ASN A 72 -3.04 -6.01 9.97
C ASN A 72 -2.41 -7.39 9.75
N MET A 73 -1.44 -7.53 8.82
CA MET A 73 -0.74 -8.79 8.61
C MET A 73 -0.04 -9.31 9.87
N CYS A 74 0.61 -8.43 10.63
CA CYS A 74 1.27 -8.80 11.88
C CYS A 74 0.29 -9.24 12.97
N PHE A 75 -0.86 -8.56 13.10
CA PHE A 75 -1.89 -8.94 14.07
C PHE A 75 -2.46 -10.34 13.78
N TYR A 76 -2.77 -10.66 12.52
CA TYR A 76 -3.30 -11.98 12.15
C TYR A 76 -2.29 -13.12 12.39
N VAL A 77 -1.00 -12.87 12.17
CA VAL A 77 0.06 -13.86 12.49
C VAL A 77 0.10 -14.14 13.98
N HIS A 78 -0.12 -13.12 14.81
CA HIS A 78 -0.09 -13.29 16.26
C HIS A 78 -1.31 -14.06 16.78
N GLU A 79 -2.52 -13.79 16.25
CA GLU A 79 -3.76 -14.49 16.61
C GLU A 79 -3.75 -15.97 16.16
N SER A 80 -3.15 -16.27 15.01
CA SER A 80 -3.03 -17.64 14.48
C SER A 80 -1.99 -18.49 15.22
N ALA A 81 -1.08 -17.89 15.98
CA ALA A 81 -0.05 -18.59 16.75
C ALA A 81 -0.50 -18.95 18.17
N GLU A 82 -1.62 -18.37 18.64
CA GLU A 82 -2.18 -18.57 19.98
C GLU A 82 -3.37 -19.54 20.00
N ASN A 83 -3.81 -20.04 18.84
CA ASN A 83 -4.98 -20.91 18.67
C ASN A 83 -4.60 -22.23 17.98
#